data_AF-A0A060YG50-F1
#
_entry.id   AF-A0A060YG50-F1
#
_cell.length_a   1.000
_cell.length_b   1.000
_cell.length_c   1.000
_cell.angle_alpha   90.00
_cell.angle_beta   90.00
_cell.angle_gamma   90.00
#
_symmetry.space_group_name_H-M   'P 1'
#
loop_
_entity.id
_entity.type
_entity.pdbx_description
1 polymer ?
#
loop_
_entity_poly.entity_id
_entity_poly.type
_entity_poly.pdbx_seq_one_letter_code
_entity_poly.pdbx_strand_id
1 'polypeptide(L)'
;MYTYFASNGFSFGSSHQNWKAVKAFCDGNNLLFIPSAGPGYIDTAVRPWNNHNTRNRVNGRYYETALQAALNVRPEIVTITSFNEWHEGTQIEMAVPKKTVTRLYLDYQPHQPEHYLELTRRWAEQFNKEKETWLM
;
A
#
# COMPACT_ATOMS: atom_id res chain seq x y z
N MET A 1 0.55 -0.26 16.90
CA MET A 1 -0.68 -0.41 16.09
C MET A 1 -0.33 -0.33 14.61
N TYR A 2 -0.85 -1.27 13.81
CA TYR A 2 -0.74 -1.26 12.34
C TYR A 2 -2.12 -1.31 11.70
N THR A 3 -2.24 -1.01 10.40
CA THR A 3 -3.55 -0.75 9.75
C THR A 3 -3.98 -1.79 8.73
N TYR A 4 -3.06 -2.62 8.25
CA TYR A 4 -3.21 -3.73 7.30
C TYR A 4 -3.80 -3.36 5.93
N PHE A 5 -5.10 -3.01 5.86
CA PHE A 5 -5.82 -2.93 4.60
C PHE A 5 -5.18 -1.95 3.59
N ALA A 6 -4.82 -2.46 2.41
CA ALA A 6 -4.32 -1.66 1.29
C ALA A 6 -5.38 -0.76 0.65
N SER A 7 -6.66 -1.06 0.87
CA SER A 7 -7.78 -0.27 0.36
C SER A 7 -8.05 0.94 1.27
N ASN A 8 -7.76 2.13 0.73
CA ASN A 8 -7.97 3.40 1.41
C ASN A 8 -9.48 3.61 1.65
N GLY A 9 -9.85 3.85 2.90
CA GLY A 9 -11.25 3.98 3.31
C GLY A 9 -11.94 2.68 3.75
N PHE A 10 -11.26 1.52 3.72
CA PHE A 10 -11.85 0.25 4.15
C PHE A 10 -12.18 0.23 5.65
N SER A 11 -11.32 0.85 6.45
CA SER A 11 -11.50 1.04 7.89
C SER A 11 -11.05 2.44 8.28
N PHE A 12 -11.38 2.86 9.51
CA PHE A 12 -10.86 4.11 10.06
C PHE A 12 -9.32 4.16 10.02
N GLY A 13 -8.66 3.05 10.38
CA GLY A 13 -7.21 2.94 10.42
C GLY A 13 -6.57 2.93 9.04
N SER A 14 -7.20 2.35 8.02
CA SER A 14 -6.67 2.35 6.64
C SER A 14 -7.06 3.59 5.84
N SER A 15 -7.71 4.58 6.46
CA SER A 15 -8.02 5.85 5.81
C SER A 15 -6.87 6.83 5.99
N HIS A 16 -6.14 7.15 4.92
CA HIS A 16 -4.90 7.95 5.01
C HIS A 16 -5.12 9.32 5.70
N GLN A 17 -6.29 9.92 5.49
CA GLN A 17 -6.67 11.21 6.12
C GLN A 17 -6.67 11.16 7.65
N ASN A 18 -6.86 9.98 8.25
CA ASN A 18 -6.91 9.79 9.70
C ASN A 18 -5.53 9.55 10.31
N TRP A 19 -4.51 9.25 9.52
CA TRP A 19 -3.20 8.84 10.03
C TRP A 19 -2.52 9.87 10.93
N LYS A 20 -2.75 11.18 10.70
CA LYS A 20 -2.24 12.23 11.59
C LYS A 20 -2.85 12.13 12.99
N ALA A 21 -4.17 11.94 13.07
CA ALA A 21 -4.87 11.79 14.35
C ALA A 21 -4.47 10.48 15.05
N VAL A 22 -4.34 9.40 14.28
CA VAL A 22 -3.91 8.09 14.78
C VAL A 22 -2.48 8.15 15.33
N LYS A 23 -1.55 8.79 14.62
CA LYS A 23 -0.17 9.01 15.08
C LYS A 23 -0.14 9.80 16.38
N ALA A 24 -0.86 10.92 16.45
CA ALA A 24 -0.93 11.74 17.66
C ALA A 24 -1.49 10.96 18.86
N PHE A 25 -2.50 10.11 18.64
CA PHE A 25 -3.02 9.23 19.68
C PHE A 25 -1.96 8.23 20.17
N CYS A 26 -1.27 7.55 19.25
CA CYS A 26 -0.23 6.61 19.60
C CYS A 26 0.91 7.27 20.38
N ASP A 27 1.40 8.43 19.93
CA ASP A 27 2.47 9.18 20.59
C ASP A 27 2.09 9.59 22.01
N GLY A 28 0.87 10.14 22.18
CA GLY A 28 0.36 10.54 23.49
C GLY A 28 0.16 9.38 24.48
N ASN A 29 0.13 8.14 23.98
CA ASN A 29 -0.05 6.93 24.79
C ASN A 29 1.20 6.03 24.80
N ASN A 30 2.36 6.53 24.33
CA ASN A 30 3.61 5.78 24.27
C ASN A 30 3.49 4.46 23.47
N LEU A 31 2.72 4.50 22.38
CA LEU A 31 2.52 3.40 21.44
C LEU A 31 3.19 3.69 20.11
N LEU A 32 3.65 2.64 19.41
CA LEU A 32 4.13 2.78 18.04
C LEU A 32 2.96 2.81 17.06
N PHE A 33 2.96 3.76 16.13
CA PHE A 33 2.11 3.74 14.94
C PHE A 33 2.90 3.27 13.72
N ILE A 34 2.42 2.20 13.07
CA ILE A 34 3.06 1.54 11.94
C ILE A 34 2.04 1.47 10.78
N PRO A 35 1.84 2.54 9.99
CA PRO A 35 0.87 2.52 8.90
C PRO A 35 1.20 1.45 7.87
N SER A 36 0.18 0.89 7.25
CA SER A 36 0.29 -0.11 6.18
C SER A 36 -0.06 0.52 4.84
N ALA A 37 0.87 0.46 3.88
CA ALA A 37 0.68 0.93 2.51
C ALA A 37 0.57 -0.27 1.55
N GLY A 38 -0.19 -0.12 0.47
CA GLY A 38 -0.33 -1.16 -0.54
C GLY A 38 -0.56 -0.61 -1.94
N PRO A 39 -0.24 -1.37 -3.00
CA PRO A 39 -0.21 -0.86 -4.37
C PRO A 39 -1.59 -0.71 -5.02
N GLY A 40 -2.62 -1.30 -4.42
CA GLY A 40 -4.00 -1.32 -4.88
C GLY A 40 -4.76 -2.44 -4.16
N TYR A 41 -5.99 -2.70 -4.58
CA TYR A 41 -6.82 -3.78 -4.05
C TYR A 41 -7.83 -4.24 -5.10
N ILE A 42 -7.95 -5.55 -5.31
CA ILE A 42 -9.01 -6.16 -6.11
C ILE A 42 -9.13 -7.65 -5.78
N ASP A 43 -10.24 -8.04 -5.16
CA ASP A 43 -10.47 -9.42 -4.70
C ASP A 43 -11.72 -10.06 -5.35
N THR A 44 -12.30 -9.43 -6.36
CA THR A 44 -13.58 -9.84 -6.98
C THR A 44 -13.54 -11.22 -7.63
N ALA A 45 -12.35 -11.79 -7.85
CA ALA A 45 -12.19 -13.16 -8.31
C ALA A 45 -12.60 -14.20 -7.26
N VAL A 46 -12.40 -13.91 -5.97
CA VAL A 46 -12.75 -14.77 -4.83
C VAL A 46 -13.93 -14.23 -4.03
N ARG A 47 -14.18 -12.91 -4.10
CA ARG A 47 -15.30 -12.21 -3.46
C ARG A 47 -16.04 -11.32 -4.48
N PRO A 48 -16.83 -11.89 -5.43
CA PRO A 48 -17.43 -11.13 -6.53
C PRO A 48 -18.30 -9.94 -6.11
N TRP A 49 -18.84 -9.97 -4.90
CA TRP A 49 -19.68 -8.91 -4.31
C TRP A 49 -18.89 -7.71 -3.76
N ASN A 50 -17.56 -7.79 -3.68
CA ASN A 50 -16.71 -6.84 -2.94
C ASN A 50 -16.13 -5.70 -3.79
N ASN A 51 -16.66 -5.46 -4.99
CA ASN A 51 -16.09 -4.49 -5.94
C ASN A 51 -16.02 -3.04 -5.42
N HIS A 52 -16.85 -2.68 -4.43
CA HIS A 52 -16.82 -1.34 -3.84
C HIS A 52 -15.49 -1.02 -3.13
N ASN A 53 -14.75 -2.06 -2.71
CA ASN A 53 -13.44 -1.93 -2.07
C ASN A 53 -12.28 -1.94 -3.07
N THR A 54 -12.53 -2.13 -4.37
CA THR A 54 -11.52 -2.10 -5.41
C THR A 54 -10.82 -0.73 -5.43
N ARG A 55 -9.50 -0.76 -5.53
CA ARG A 55 -8.63 0.40 -5.70
C ARG A 55 -7.65 0.12 -6.82
N ASN A 56 -7.84 0.82 -7.94
CA ASN A 56 -6.96 0.71 -9.10
C ASN A 56 -5.55 1.18 -8.74
N ARG A 57 -4.53 0.51 -9.29
CA ARG A 57 -3.13 0.88 -9.03
C ARG A 57 -2.72 2.21 -9.67
N VAL A 58 -3.44 2.63 -10.72
CA VAL A 58 -3.23 3.88 -11.47
C VAL A 58 -1.75 4.06 -11.85
N ASN A 59 -1.15 3.03 -12.47
CA ASN A 59 0.26 3.02 -12.89
C ASN A 59 1.23 3.38 -11.75
N GLY A 60 1.01 2.82 -10.56
CA GLY A 60 1.83 3.07 -9.37
C GLY A 60 1.38 4.26 -8.52
N ARG A 61 0.64 5.23 -9.06
CA ARG A 61 0.26 6.46 -8.34
C ARG A 61 -0.55 6.20 -7.07
N TYR A 62 -1.39 5.17 -7.05
CA TYR A 62 -2.13 4.80 -5.85
C TYR A 62 -1.17 4.41 -4.71
N TYR A 63 -0.13 3.63 -5.02
CA TYR A 63 0.88 3.20 -4.07
C TYR A 63 1.70 4.37 -3.54
N GLU A 64 2.18 5.23 -4.43
CA GLU A 64 2.96 6.42 -4.07
C GLU A 64 2.15 7.37 -3.19
N THR A 65 0.84 7.51 -3.45
CA THR A 65 -0.05 8.30 -2.60
C THR A 65 -0.13 7.74 -1.17
N ALA A 66 -0.21 6.41 -1.03
CA ALA A 66 -0.21 5.75 0.28
C ALA A 66 1.13 5.92 1.01
N LEU A 67 2.25 5.73 0.29
CA LEU A 67 3.59 5.87 0.86
C LEU A 67 3.91 7.32 1.26
N GLN A 68 3.51 8.30 0.44
CA GLN A 68 3.63 9.72 0.77
C GLN A 68 2.81 10.08 2.01
N ALA A 69 1.57 9.58 2.10
CA ALA A 69 0.73 9.82 3.27
C ALA A 69 1.35 9.22 4.54
N ALA A 70 1.99 8.05 4.43
CA ALA A 70 2.69 7.42 5.55
C ALA A 70 3.91 8.25 5.94
N LEU A 71 4.73 8.68 4.97
CA LEU A 71 5.88 9.55 5.21
C LEU A 71 5.49 10.85 5.94
N ASN A 72 4.38 11.47 5.55
CA ASN A 72 3.91 12.75 6.12
C ASN A 72 3.58 12.69 7.62
N VAL A 73 3.27 11.51 8.16
CA VAL A 73 3.00 11.34 9.60
C VAL A 73 4.24 10.88 10.38
N ARG A 74 5.40 10.83 9.71
CA ARG A 74 6.71 10.52 10.30
C ARG A 74 6.71 9.29 11.23
N PRO A 75 6.22 8.12 10.78
CA PRO A 75 6.27 6.92 11.59
C PRO A 75 7.71 6.40 11.69
N GLU A 76 7.99 5.57 12.68
CA GLU A 76 9.32 4.93 12.75
C GLU A 76 9.48 3.78 11.77
N ILE A 77 8.35 3.10 11.47
CA ILE A 77 8.25 1.89 10.66
C ILE A 77 7.01 2.03 9.75
N VAL A 78 7.12 1.56 8.51
CA VAL A 78 5.99 1.39 7.58
C VAL A 78 5.90 -0.09 7.21
N THR A 79 4.68 -0.61 7.10
CA THR A 79 4.43 -1.98 6.62
C THR A 79 3.89 -1.95 5.20
N ILE A 80 4.24 -2.96 4.39
CA ILE A 80 3.69 -3.11 3.04
C ILE A 80 2.67 -4.25 3.05
N THR A 81 1.45 -3.95 2.63
CA THR A 81 0.40 -4.93 2.36
C THR A 81 0.20 -4.99 0.85
N SER A 82 0.78 -5.98 0.17
CA SER A 82 1.51 -7.15 0.69
C SER A 82 2.66 -7.53 -0.21
N PHE A 83 3.52 -8.46 0.22
CA PHE A 83 4.44 -9.08 -0.72
C PHE A 83 3.66 -9.83 -1.80
N ASN A 84 2.83 -10.81 -1.42
CA ASN A 84 2.22 -11.77 -2.33
C ASN A 84 0.79 -12.22 -1.98
N GLU A 85 -0.06 -11.36 -1.39
CA GLU A 85 -1.47 -11.72 -1.20
C GLU A 85 -2.27 -11.53 -2.49
N TRP A 86 -2.09 -12.49 -3.39
CA TRP A 86 -2.64 -12.52 -4.75
C TRP A 86 -4.16 -12.53 -4.79
N HIS A 87 -4.82 -13.14 -3.80
CA HIS A 87 -6.29 -13.19 -3.77
C HIS A 87 -6.92 -11.80 -3.61
N GLU A 88 -6.22 -10.88 -2.94
CA GLU A 88 -6.69 -9.52 -2.72
C GLU A 88 -6.11 -8.50 -3.72
N GLY A 89 -5.25 -8.94 -4.63
CA GLY A 89 -4.62 -8.07 -5.63
C GLY A 89 -3.70 -7.01 -5.02
N THR A 90 -3.20 -7.23 -3.78
CA THR A 90 -2.37 -6.27 -3.03
C THR A 90 -0.86 -6.52 -3.17
N GLN A 91 -0.46 -7.56 -3.90
CA GLN A 91 0.93 -7.98 -4.03
C GLN A 91 1.83 -6.93 -4.71
N ILE A 92 3.05 -6.75 -4.20
CA ILE A 92 4.15 -6.10 -4.92
C ILE A 92 5.01 -7.10 -5.70
N GLU A 93 4.84 -8.41 -5.46
CA GLU A 93 5.44 -9.48 -6.26
C GLU A 93 5.12 -9.30 -7.75
N MET A 94 6.07 -9.73 -8.59
CA MET A 94 6.01 -9.57 -10.04
C MET A 94 4.76 -10.19 -10.63
N ALA A 95 4.03 -9.42 -11.44
CA ALA A 95 2.91 -9.91 -12.25
C ALA A 95 3.24 -9.74 -13.74
N VAL A 96 2.90 -10.76 -14.53
CA VAL A 96 3.07 -10.77 -15.98
C VAL A 96 1.71 -10.88 -16.67
N PRO A 97 1.54 -10.31 -17.87
CA PRO A 97 0.32 -10.49 -18.66
C PRO A 97 0.00 -11.96 -18.86
N LYS A 98 -1.23 -12.36 -18.56
CA LYS A 98 -1.69 -13.74 -18.75
C LYS A 98 -3.13 -13.79 -19.21
N LYS A 99 -3.36 -14.60 -20.23
CA LYS A 99 -4.70 -14.95 -20.71
C LYS A 99 -4.84 -16.48 -20.74
N THR A 100 -6.01 -16.93 -20.34
CA THR A 100 -6.51 -18.31 -20.50
C THR A 100 -7.76 -18.27 -21.37
N VAL A 101 -8.32 -19.43 -21.70
CA VAL A 101 -9.58 -19.51 -22.49
C VAL A 101 -10.72 -18.76 -21.80
N THR A 102 -10.81 -18.85 -20.47
CA THR A 102 -11.95 -18.32 -19.69
C THR A 102 -11.65 -17.02 -18.95
N ARG A 103 -10.37 -16.59 -18.90
CA ARG A 103 -9.96 -15.46 -18.06
C ARG A 103 -8.80 -14.67 -18.63
N LEU A 104 -8.97 -13.35 -18.65
CA LEU A 104 -7.89 -12.37 -18.78
C LEU A 104 -7.49 -11.92 -17.38
N TYR A 105 -6.21 -12.03 -17.03
CA TYR A 105 -5.68 -11.54 -15.76
C TYR A 105 -5.24 -10.09 -15.90
N LEU A 106 -5.38 -9.32 -14.83
CA LEU A 106 -4.78 -7.99 -14.73
C LEU A 106 -3.27 -8.13 -14.55
N ASP A 107 -2.54 -7.13 -15.02
CA ASP A 107 -1.08 -7.09 -14.99
C ASP A 107 -0.58 -5.67 -14.71
N TYR A 108 0.72 -5.46 -14.85
CA TYR A 108 1.40 -4.19 -14.54
C TYR A 108 1.73 -3.34 -15.78
N GLN A 109 1.27 -3.73 -16.97
CA GLN A 109 1.57 -2.98 -18.19
C GLN A 109 1.02 -1.54 -18.11
N PRO A 110 1.72 -0.56 -18.71
CA PRO A 110 2.88 -0.70 -19.60
C PRO A 110 4.23 -0.86 -18.87
N HIS A 111 4.25 -0.98 -17.54
CA HIS A 111 5.47 -1.19 -16.78
C HIS A 111 5.95 -2.65 -16.82
N GLN A 112 7.23 -2.85 -16.47
CA GLN A 112 7.82 -4.18 -16.33
C GLN A 112 7.32 -4.90 -15.07
N PRO A 113 7.42 -6.24 -14.99
CA PRO A 113 6.91 -7.02 -13.86
C PRO A 113 7.46 -6.59 -12.49
N GLU A 114 8.71 -6.13 -12.44
CA GLU A 114 9.41 -5.66 -11.24
C GLU A 114 9.01 -4.25 -10.77
N HIS A 115 8.09 -3.58 -11.47
CA HIS A 115 7.75 -2.17 -11.21
C HIS A 115 7.44 -1.83 -9.75
N TYR A 116 6.64 -2.66 -9.06
CA TYR A 116 6.27 -2.40 -7.66
C TYR A 116 7.40 -2.73 -6.66
N LEU A 117 8.31 -3.63 -7.00
CA LEU A 117 9.53 -3.85 -6.22
C LEU A 117 10.45 -2.62 -6.33
N GLU A 118 10.63 -2.09 -7.53
CA GLU A 118 11.44 -0.88 -7.76
C GLU A 118 10.84 0.36 -7.11
N LEU A 119 9.52 0.54 -7.18
CA LEU A 119 8.84 1.60 -6.43
C LEU A 119 9.04 1.44 -4.92
N THR A 120 8.90 0.22 -4.39
CA THR A 120 9.12 -0.05 -2.96
C THR A 120 10.54 0.29 -2.55
N ARG A 121 11.56 -0.08 -3.34
CA ARG A 121 12.96 0.27 -3.10
C ARG A 121 13.18 1.78 -3.07
N ARG A 122 12.70 2.50 -4.11
CA ARG A 122 12.84 3.97 -4.19
C ARG A 122 12.22 4.67 -2.98
N TRP A 123 11.05 4.23 -2.56
CA TRP A 123 10.36 4.81 -1.40
C TRP A 123 11.01 4.43 -0.08
N ALA A 124 11.57 3.23 0.07
CA ALA A 124 12.37 2.86 1.24
C ALA A 124 13.63 3.76 1.37
N GLU A 125 14.32 4.01 0.25
CA GLU A 125 15.45 4.96 0.20
C GLU A 125 15.03 6.38 0.56
N GLN A 126 13.91 6.86 0.02
CA GLN A 126 13.36 8.19 0.37
C GLN A 126 13.01 8.27 1.86
N PHE A 127 12.36 7.25 2.40
CA PHE A 127 11.96 7.20 3.80
C PHE A 127 13.18 7.27 4.74
N ASN A 128 14.26 6.55 4.42
CA ASN A 128 15.49 6.58 5.20
C ASN A 128 16.14 7.98 5.19
N LYS A 129 16.23 8.64 4.03
CA LYS A 129 16.77 10.00 3.92
C LYS A 129 15.98 11.03 4.73
N GLU A 130 14.66 10.93 4.68
CA GLU A 130 13.76 11.81 5.43
C GLU A 130 13.89 11.56 6.94
N LYS A 131 13.97 10.29 7.35
CA LYS A 131 14.16 9.92 8.76
C LYS A 131 15.46 10.47 9.34
N GLU A 132 16.57 10.42 8.59
CA GLU A 132 17.83 11.07 8.98
C GLU A 132 17.65 12.58 9.20
N THR A 133 16.85 13.23 8.35
CA THR A 133 16.58 14.67 8.44
C THR A 133 15.72 15.03 9.66
N TRP A 134 14.78 14.17 10.06
CA TRP A 134 13.91 14.44 11.22
C TRP A 134 14.59 14.26 12.57
N LEU A 135 15.71 13.54 12.60
CA LEU A 135 16.49 13.25 13.80
C LEU A 135 17.61 14.27 14.04
N MET A 136 17.84 15.18 13.10
CA MET A 136 18.67 16.37 13.24
C MET A 136 17.85 17.55 13.79
#